data_AF-A0A964NJA2-F1
#
_entry.id   AF-A0A964NJA2-F1
#
_cell.length_a   1.000
_cell.length_b   1.000
_cell.length_c   1.000
_cell.angle_alpha   90.00
_cell.angle_beta   90.00
_cell.angle_gamma   90.00
#
_symmetry.space_group_name_H-M   'P 1'
#
loop_
_entity.id
_entity.type
_entity.pdbx_description
1 polymer ?
#
loop_
_entity_poly.entity_id
_entity_poly.type
_entity_poly.pdbx_seq_one_letter_code
_entity_poly.pdbx_strand_id
1 'polypeptide(L)'
;MSSRLTQVLLGLSLLLNLFVLTGFVYRSWIAPSMMGDHRPPGPPGQGNRPSPLEILAQELKLDDGQRAALREVFEKYGNTRRERQREIQKLREQMAAELQKPDTDLTKLEPLVDQLTRLRGEQQKENLRAMIELEPKLRPDQRERFEAMLAERLGGWWGRPGGPRGPGGPGRPPQ
;
A
#
# COMPACT_ATOMS: atom_id res chain seq x y z
N MET A 1 39.23 -9.58 -34.31
CA MET A 1 38.91 -9.13 -32.93
C MET A 1 39.65 -10.02 -31.95
N SER A 2 40.40 -9.45 -31.00
CA SER A 2 41.25 -10.21 -30.08
C SER A 2 40.40 -11.05 -29.11
N SER A 3 40.77 -12.31 -28.90
CA SER A 3 40.08 -13.25 -27.99
C SER A 3 39.80 -12.66 -26.59
N ARG A 4 40.72 -11.82 -26.10
CA ARG A 4 40.59 -11.07 -24.84
C ARG A 4 39.45 -10.05 -24.86
N LEU A 5 39.23 -9.35 -25.98
CA LEU A 5 38.13 -8.40 -26.12
C LEU A 5 36.77 -9.11 -26.08
N THR A 6 36.67 -10.27 -26.76
CA THR A 6 35.44 -11.09 -26.75
C THR A 6 35.14 -11.63 -25.35
N GLN A 7 36.16 -12.08 -24.60
CA GLN A 7 36.02 -12.53 -23.21
C GLN A 7 35.55 -11.41 -22.28
N VAL A 8 36.12 -10.20 -22.44
CA VAL A 8 35.70 -9.02 -21.65
C VAL A 8 34.24 -8.65 -21.95
N LEU A 9 33.82 -8.66 -23.22
CA LEU A 9 32.44 -8.35 -23.60
C LEU A 9 31.45 -9.41 -23.11
N LEU A 10 31.82 -10.69 -23.15
CA LEU A 10 31.01 -11.78 -22.59
C LEU A 10 30.86 -11.66 -21.07
N GLY A 11 31.96 -11.35 -20.36
CA GLY A 11 31.93 -11.12 -18.91
C GLY A 11 31.03 -9.95 -18.54
N LEU A 12 31.14 -8.82 -19.25
CA LEU A 12 30.28 -7.64 -19.06
C LEU A 12 28.80 -7.94 -19.34
N SER A 13 28.51 -8.68 -20.41
CA SER A 13 27.15 -9.10 -20.74
C SER A 13 26.55 -9.99 -19.64
N LEU A 14 27.31 -10.95 -19.11
CA LEU A 14 26.85 -11.81 -18.02
C LEU A 14 26.58 -11.03 -16.73
N LEU A 15 27.46 -10.09 -16.37
CA LEU A 15 27.24 -9.23 -15.21
C LEU A 15 26.01 -8.33 -15.37
N LEU A 16 25.80 -7.76 -16.55
CA LEU A 16 24.62 -6.94 -16.85
C LEU A 16 23.34 -7.76 -16.73
N ASN A 17 23.32 -8.96 -17.31
CA ASN A 17 22.16 -9.85 -17.23
C ASN A 17 21.87 -10.28 -15.79
N LEU A 18 22.91 -10.60 -15.01
CA LEU A 18 22.76 -10.95 -13.60
C LEU A 18 22.22 -9.76 -12.78
N PHE A 19 22.69 -8.55 -13.06
CA PHE A 19 22.21 -7.32 -12.42
C PHE A 19 20.73 -7.04 -12.76
N VAL A 20 20.33 -7.19 -14.02
CA VAL A 20 18.94 -7.01 -14.45
C VAL A 20 18.02 -8.07 -13.84
N LEU A 21 18.43 -9.34 -13.84
CA LEU A 21 17.69 -10.44 -13.22
C LEU A 21 17.56 -10.24 -11.72
N THR A 22 18.64 -9.88 -11.03
CA THR A 22 18.63 -9.61 -9.58
C THR A 22 17.75 -8.40 -9.26
N GLY A 23 17.81 -7.33 -10.05
CA GLY A 23 16.96 -6.15 -9.89
C GLY A 23 15.48 -6.44 -10.17
N PHE A 24 15.17 -7.27 -11.17
CA PHE A 24 13.81 -7.69 -11.48
C PHE A 24 13.24 -8.61 -10.40
N VAL A 25 13.99 -9.60 -9.94
CA VAL A 25 13.58 -10.48 -8.83
C VAL A 25 13.42 -9.69 -7.55
N TYR A 26 14.34 -8.77 -7.24
CA TYR A 26 14.22 -7.88 -6.09
C TYR A 26 12.95 -7.01 -6.19
N ARG A 27 12.67 -6.40 -7.33
CA ARG A 27 11.45 -5.58 -7.53
C ARG A 27 10.15 -6.39 -7.53
N SER A 28 10.19 -7.61 -8.06
CA SER A 28 8.99 -8.42 -8.30
C SER A 28 8.61 -9.28 -7.09
N TRP A 29 9.60 -9.74 -6.30
CA TRP A 29 9.38 -10.71 -5.22
C TRP A 29 9.80 -10.21 -3.82
N ILE A 30 10.74 -9.26 -3.72
CA ILE A 30 11.26 -8.80 -2.42
C ILE A 30 10.73 -7.41 -2.06
N ALA A 31 10.62 -6.50 -3.03
CA ALA A 31 10.02 -5.20 -2.84
C ALA A 31 8.52 -5.40 -2.58
N PRO A 32 8.01 -5.04 -1.39
CA PRO A 32 6.58 -4.90 -1.21
C PRO A 32 6.10 -3.91 -2.27
N SER A 33 4.90 -4.09 -2.80
CA SER A 33 4.18 -2.99 -3.44
C SER A 33 4.22 -1.81 -2.45
N MET A 34 5.06 -0.82 -2.76
CA MET A 34 5.36 0.38 -1.95
C MET A 34 4.15 1.34 -1.92
N MET A 35 2.93 0.82 -1.85
CA MET A 35 1.75 1.49 -1.31
C MET A 35 1.34 0.89 0.05
N GLY A 36 2.26 0.18 0.71
CA GLY A 36 2.33 0.20 2.16
C GLY A 36 3.31 1.29 2.56
N ASP A 37 2.83 2.34 3.22
CA ASP A 37 3.65 3.39 3.84
C ASP A 37 4.89 2.82 4.55
N HIS A 38 6.03 2.78 3.86
CA HIS A 38 7.35 2.60 4.49
C HIS A 38 7.83 3.96 4.98
N ARG A 39 7.05 4.57 5.87
CA ARG A 39 7.56 5.62 6.74
C ARG A 39 8.07 4.95 8.01
N PRO A 40 9.25 5.35 8.53
CA PRO A 40 9.73 4.85 9.82
C PRO A 40 8.62 5.00 10.88
N PRO A 41 8.55 4.10 11.86
CA PRO A 41 7.63 4.25 12.98
C PRO A 41 7.82 5.66 13.55
N GLY A 42 6.77 6.48 13.48
CA GLY A 42 6.79 7.82 14.06
C GLY A 42 7.04 7.70 15.56
N PRO A 43 7.65 8.73 16.18
CA PRO A 43 7.89 8.71 17.62
C PRO A 43 6.61 8.38 18.40
N PRO A 44 6.69 7.61 19.49
CA PRO A 44 5.54 7.29 20.33
C PRO A 44 4.90 8.58 20.82
N GLY A 45 3.63 8.80 20.49
CA GLY A 45 2.89 10.02 20.84
C GLY A 45 2.54 10.93 19.66
N GLN A 46 2.95 10.64 18.43
CA GLN A 46 2.51 11.43 17.28
C GLN A 46 1.05 11.11 16.92
N GLY A 47 0.17 12.02 17.32
CA GLY A 47 -1.28 11.88 17.37
C GLY A 47 -1.95 11.51 16.05
N ASN A 48 -3.06 10.80 16.21
CA ASN A 48 -4.24 10.78 15.36
C ASN A 48 -3.99 11.02 13.86
N ARG A 49 -3.23 10.11 13.21
CA ARG A 49 -3.25 10.06 11.75
C ARG A 49 -4.69 9.85 11.29
N PRO A 50 -5.22 10.69 10.39
CA PRO A 50 -6.60 10.60 10.01
C PRO A 50 -6.87 9.25 9.35
N SER A 51 -7.99 8.62 9.72
CA SER A 51 -8.36 7.33 9.17
C SER A 51 -8.69 7.45 7.68
N PRO A 52 -8.57 6.39 6.86
CA PRO A 52 -8.95 6.46 5.45
C PRO A 52 -10.36 7.00 5.21
N LEU A 53 -11.28 6.68 6.12
CA LEU A 53 -12.66 7.18 6.10
C LEU A 53 -12.72 8.67 6.46
N GLU A 54 -11.91 9.14 7.41
CA GLU A 54 -11.81 10.58 7.74
C GLU A 54 -11.19 11.40 6.61
N ILE A 55 -10.17 10.86 5.92
CA ILE A 55 -9.59 11.47 4.73
C ILE A 55 -10.66 11.59 3.64
N LEU A 56 -11.42 10.51 3.40
CA LEU A 56 -12.51 10.52 2.44
C LEU A 56 -13.59 11.55 2.80
N ALA A 57 -13.95 11.64 4.09
CA ALA A 57 -14.92 12.62 4.58
C ALA A 57 -14.46 14.07 4.35
N GLN A 58 -13.16 14.34 4.50
CA GLN A 58 -12.57 15.65 4.20
C GLN A 58 -12.59 15.95 2.69
N GLU A 59 -12.24 14.96 1.86
CA GLU A 59 -12.26 15.10 0.39
C GLU A 59 -13.67 15.32 -0.16
N LEU A 60 -14.68 14.64 0.41
CA LEU A 60 -16.10 14.82 0.10
C LEU A 60 -16.72 16.07 0.72
N LYS A 61 -15.96 16.81 1.55
CA LYS A 61 -16.41 18.00 2.27
C LYS A 61 -17.75 17.73 2.99
N LEU A 62 -17.81 16.65 3.77
CA LEU A 62 -18.99 16.35 4.58
C LEU A 62 -19.23 17.49 5.58
N ASP A 63 -20.44 18.01 5.59
CA ASP A 63 -20.86 19.02 6.57
C ASP A 63 -21.10 18.40 7.96
N ASP A 64 -21.28 19.25 8.96
CA ASP A 64 -21.43 18.81 10.36
C ASP A 64 -22.67 17.92 10.56
N GLY A 65 -23.75 18.15 9.80
CA GLY A 65 -24.95 17.33 9.84
C GLY A 65 -24.70 15.91 9.30
N GLN A 66 -24.01 15.81 8.15
CA GLN A 66 -23.60 14.53 7.58
C GLN A 66 -22.62 13.79 8.48
N ARG A 67 -21.65 14.50 9.08
CA ARG A 67 -20.69 13.93 10.02
C ARG A 67 -21.36 13.41 11.29
N ALA A 68 -22.34 14.14 11.82
CA ALA A 68 -23.13 13.69 12.95
C ALA A 68 -23.95 12.42 12.60
N ALA A 69 -24.56 12.39 11.42
CA ALA A 69 -25.34 11.25 10.95
C ALA A 69 -24.49 9.99 10.68
N LEU A 70 -23.20 10.16 10.38
CA LEU A 70 -22.26 9.07 10.11
C LEU A 70 -21.36 8.73 11.30
N ARG A 71 -21.57 9.36 12.47
CA ARG A 71 -20.69 9.21 13.64
C ARG A 71 -20.48 7.75 14.03
N GLU A 72 -21.55 6.96 14.07
CA GLU A 72 -21.48 5.54 14.40
C GLU A 72 -20.62 4.75 13.41
N VAL A 73 -20.71 5.07 12.12
CA VAL A 73 -19.88 4.47 11.06
C VAL A 73 -18.41 4.80 11.29
N PHE A 74 -18.08 6.06 11.59
CA PHE A 74 -16.70 6.47 11.90
C PHE A 74 -16.16 5.80 13.16
N GLU A 75 -16.95 5.73 14.23
CA GLU A 75 -16.54 5.14 15.49
C GLU A 75 -16.31 3.63 15.36
N LYS A 76 -17.25 2.92 14.74
CA LYS A 76 -17.15 1.49 14.44
C LYS A 76 -15.91 1.21 13.60
N TYR A 77 -15.75 1.93 12.49
CA TYR A 77 -14.56 1.80 11.63
C TYR A 77 -13.26 2.08 12.38
N GLY A 78 -13.22 3.15 13.18
CA GLY A 78 -12.07 3.52 13.99
C GLY A 78 -11.69 2.46 15.03
N ASN A 79 -12.68 1.88 15.71
CA ASN A 79 -12.49 0.81 16.69
C ASN A 79 -11.89 -0.44 16.04
N THR A 80 -12.52 -0.94 14.97
CA THR A 80 -12.07 -2.14 14.27
C THR A 80 -10.67 -1.95 13.67
N ARG A 81 -10.39 -0.76 13.13
CA ARG A 81 -9.05 -0.42 12.62
C ARG A 81 -7.99 -0.44 13.72
N ARG A 82 -8.28 0.11 14.90
CA ARG A 82 -7.35 0.11 16.05
C ARG A 82 -7.07 -1.32 16.52
N GLU A 83 -8.09 -2.15 16.61
CA GLU A 83 -7.97 -3.55 16.99
C GLU A 83 -7.09 -4.32 16.02
N ARG A 84 -7.40 -4.26 14.73
CA ARG A 84 -6.58 -4.90 13.70
C ARG A 84 -5.14 -4.40 13.68
N GLN A 85 -4.94 -3.10 13.89
CA GLN A 85 -3.58 -2.54 13.97
C GLN A 85 -2.79 -3.17 15.12
N ARG A 86 -3.41 -3.40 16.29
CA ARG A 86 -2.77 -4.10 17.41
C ARG A 86 -2.42 -5.55 17.04
N GLU A 87 -3.32 -6.26 16.38
CA GLU A 87 -3.05 -7.64 15.93
C GLU A 87 -1.88 -7.70 14.94
N ILE A 88 -1.86 -6.79 13.96
CA ILE A 88 -0.76 -6.69 12.99
C ILE A 88 0.57 -6.39 13.69
N GLN A 89 0.59 -5.50 14.70
CA GLN A 89 1.82 -5.24 15.46
C GLN A 89 2.28 -6.48 16.23
N LYS A 90 1.36 -7.20 16.88
CA LYS A 90 1.69 -8.44 17.59
C LYS A 90 2.28 -9.50 16.65
N LEU A 91 1.72 -9.67 15.45
CA LEU A 91 2.29 -10.58 14.45
C LEU A 91 3.68 -10.14 13.98
N ARG A 92 3.90 -8.83 13.80
CA ARG A 92 5.21 -8.30 13.43
C ARG A 92 6.25 -8.51 14.51
N GLU A 93 5.89 -8.33 15.77
CA GLU A 93 6.75 -8.62 16.93
C GLU A 93 7.11 -10.10 16.97
N GLN A 94 6.15 -11.01 16.74
CA GLN A 94 6.40 -12.46 16.70
C GLN A 94 7.33 -12.85 15.54
N MET A 95 7.11 -12.32 14.34
CA MET A 95 7.99 -12.55 13.20
C MET A 95 9.40 -12.02 13.46
N ALA A 96 9.53 -10.81 14.03
CA ALA A 96 10.81 -10.22 14.37
C ALA A 96 11.56 -11.06 15.41
N ALA A 97 10.87 -11.59 16.43
CA ALA A 97 11.45 -12.45 17.43
C ALA A 97 11.96 -13.78 16.84
N GLU A 98 11.25 -14.36 15.86
CA GLU A 98 11.70 -15.58 15.17
C GLU A 98 12.92 -15.32 14.28
N LEU A 99 12.93 -14.21 13.54
CA LEU A 99 14.03 -13.81 12.66
C LEU A 99 15.31 -13.42 13.42
N GLN A 100 15.20 -13.06 14.71
CA GLN A 100 16.35 -12.77 15.56
C GLN A 100 17.05 -14.02 16.09
N LYS A 101 16.47 -15.21 15.92
CA LYS A 101 17.09 -16.46 16.37
C LYS A 101 18.23 -16.88 15.43
N PRO A 102 19.31 -17.47 15.97
CA PRO A 102 20.43 -17.96 15.15
C PRO A 102 20.01 -18.95 14.07
N ASP A 103 19.08 -19.86 14.40
CA ASP A 103 18.45 -20.78 13.46
C ASP A 103 17.00 -20.35 13.21
N THR A 104 16.78 -19.57 12.15
CA THR A 104 15.44 -19.14 11.76
C THR A 104 14.60 -20.34 11.31
N ASP A 105 13.47 -20.55 11.98
CA ASP A 105 12.55 -21.63 11.66
C ASP A 105 11.44 -21.14 10.70
N LEU A 106 11.59 -21.46 9.41
CA LEU A 106 10.60 -21.10 8.38
C LEU A 106 9.21 -21.66 8.68
N THR A 107 9.11 -22.84 9.31
CA THR A 107 7.83 -23.47 9.62
C THR A 107 7.02 -22.69 10.66
N LYS A 108 7.68 -21.81 11.43
CA LYS A 108 7.04 -20.87 12.37
C LYS A 108 6.72 -19.52 11.73
N LEU A 109 7.48 -19.11 10.70
CA LEU A 109 7.26 -17.84 10.01
C LEU A 109 6.10 -17.89 9.01
N GLU A 110 5.99 -18.98 8.24
CA GLU A 110 4.92 -19.17 7.25
C GLU A 110 3.51 -18.88 7.81
N PRO A 111 3.07 -19.49 8.93
CA PRO A 111 1.73 -19.21 9.46
C PRO A 111 1.56 -17.76 9.94
N LEU A 112 2.62 -17.09 10.40
CA LEU A 112 2.55 -15.67 10.79
C LEU A 112 2.36 -14.76 9.57
N VAL A 113 3.03 -15.09 8.46
CA VAL A 113 2.88 -14.38 7.17
C VAL A 113 1.47 -14.59 6.61
N ASP A 114 0.94 -15.81 6.67
CA ASP A 114 -0.42 -16.11 6.21
C ASP A 114 -1.47 -15.35 7.02
N GLN A 115 -1.33 -15.33 8.35
CA GLN A 115 -2.20 -14.56 9.23
C GLN A 115 -2.14 -13.07 8.92
N LEU A 116 -0.94 -12.51 8.72
CA LEU A 116 -0.78 -11.11 8.35
C LEU A 116 -1.46 -10.80 7.00
N THR A 117 -1.32 -11.68 6.02
CA THR A 117 -1.93 -11.54 4.69
C THR A 117 -3.46 -11.57 4.80
N ARG A 118 -4.01 -12.51 5.58
CA ARG A 118 -5.45 -12.59 5.86
C ARG A 118 -5.97 -11.31 6.53
N LEU A 119 -5.28 -10.81 7.55
CA LEU A 119 -5.68 -9.57 8.23
C LEU A 119 -5.68 -8.37 7.30
N ARG A 120 -4.69 -8.25 6.41
CA ARG A 120 -4.66 -7.19 5.39
C ARG A 120 -5.83 -7.30 4.43
N GLY A 121 -6.18 -8.52 3.98
CA GLY A 121 -7.33 -8.76 3.12
C GLY A 121 -8.65 -8.36 3.79
N GLU A 122 -8.87 -8.75 5.04
CA GLU A 122 -10.05 -8.33 5.80
C GLU A 122 -10.11 -6.82 6.02
N GLN A 123 -8.96 -6.16 6.20
CA GLN A 123 -8.89 -4.70 6.27
C GLN A 123 -9.36 -4.00 5.01
N GLN A 124 -8.95 -4.50 3.84
CA GLN A 124 -9.41 -3.95 2.57
C GLN A 124 -10.93 -4.12 2.40
N LYS A 125 -11.47 -5.29 2.75
CA LYS A 125 -12.92 -5.55 2.70
C LYS A 125 -13.70 -4.61 3.60
N GLU A 126 -13.22 -4.36 4.82
CA GLU A 126 -13.89 -3.44 5.74
C GLU A 126 -13.82 -1.99 5.30
N ASN A 127 -12.69 -1.54 4.73
CA ASN A 127 -12.61 -0.21 4.14
C ASN A 127 -13.68 -0.04 3.07
N LEU A 128 -13.85 -1.03 2.19
CA LEU A 128 -14.88 -1.01 1.15
C LEU A 128 -16.29 -1.01 1.73
N ARG A 129 -16.57 -1.84 2.75
CA ARG A 129 -17.88 -1.85 3.43
C ARG A 129 -18.21 -0.49 4.05
N ALA A 130 -17.27 0.13 4.76
CA ALA A 130 -17.46 1.45 5.36
C ALA A 130 -17.68 2.54 4.30
N MET A 131 -17.03 2.44 3.14
CA MET A 131 -17.26 3.35 2.01
C MET A 131 -18.66 3.20 1.42
N ILE A 132 -19.14 1.96 1.26
CA ILE A 132 -20.49 1.67 0.76
C ILE A 132 -21.57 2.13 1.75
N GLU A 133 -21.34 1.97 3.06
CA GLU A 133 -22.25 2.46 4.12
C GLU A 133 -22.39 4.00 4.10
N LEU A 134 -21.37 4.71 3.58
CA LEU A 134 -21.33 6.18 3.53
C LEU A 134 -22.06 6.74 2.30
N GLU A 135 -22.03 6.04 1.17
CA GLU A 135 -22.65 6.42 -0.11
C GLU A 135 -24.11 6.92 0.01
N PRO A 136 -25.04 6.23 0.71
CA PRO A 136 -26.45 6.65 0.76
C PRO A 136 -26.67 7.97 1.51
N LYS A 137 -25.69 8.44 2.30
CA LYS A 137 -25.76 9.70 3.06
C LYS A 137 -25.13 10.89 2.30
N LEU A 138 -24.62 10.64 1.09
CA LEU A 138 -24.04 11.67 0.23
C LEU A 138 -25.11 12.38 -0.60
N ARG A 139 -24.90 13.70 -0.78
CA ARG A 139 -25.61 14.48 -1.79
C ARG A 139 -25.21 14.05 -3.20
N PRO A 140 -26.01 14.35 -4.24
CA PRO A 140 -25.70 13.96 -5.62
C PRO A 140 -24.30 14.40 -6.09
N ASP A 141 -23.90 15.64 -5.81
CA ASP A 141 -22.59 16.20 -6.15
C ASP A 141 -21.43 15.46 -5.45
N GLN A 142 -21.64 15.08 -4.19
CA GLN A 142 -20.66 14.31 -3.41
C GLN A 142 -20.58 12.86 -3.89
N ARG A 143 -21.69 12.27 -4.34
CA ARG A 143 -21.72 10.89 -4.85
C ARG A 143 -20.94 10.76 -6.15
N GLU A 144 -21.13 11.69 -7.09
CA GLU A 144 -20.35 11.72 -8.34
C GLU A 144 -18.85 11.82 -8.03
N ARG A 145 -18.46 12.68 -7.08
CA ARG A 145 -17.08 12.80 -6.64
C ARG A 145 -16.58 11.51 -5.96
N PHE A 146 -17.41 10.88 -5.14
CA PHE A 146 -17.09 9.62 -4.46
C PHE A 146 -16.83 8.50 -5.47
N GLU A 147 -17.69 8.34 -6.47
CA GLU A 147 -17.53 7.36 -7.54
C GLU A 147 -16.25 7.60 -8.35
N ALA A 148 -15.96 8.87 -8.69
CA ALA A 148 -14.72 9.22 -9.39
C ALA A 148 -13.47 8.85 -8.55
N MET A 149 -13.50 9.12 -7.24
CA MET A 149 -12.40 8.76 -6.33
C MET A 149 -12.27 7.24 -6.16
N LEU A 150 -13.36 6.49 -6.10
CA LEU A 150 -13.34 5.03 -6.08
C LEU A 150 -12.75 4.48 -7.39
N ALA A 151 -13.18 4.99 -8.54
CA ALA A 151 -12.67 4.59 -9.84
C ALA A 151 -11.16 4.89 -9.99
N GLU A 152 -10.67 6.01 -9.46
CA GLU A 152 -9.25 6.33 -9.45
C GLU A 152 -8.45 5.39 -8.52
N ARG A 153 -8.93 5.19 -7.29
CA ARG A 153 -8.23 4.39 -6.27
C ARG A 153 -8.25 2.89 -6.58
N LEU A 154 -9.34 2.38 -7.15
CA LEU A 154 -9.49 0.96 -7.52
C LEU A 154 -9.01 0.68 -8.94
N GLY A 155 -9.23 1.61 -9.87
CA GLY A 155 -8.77 1.52 -11.26
C GLY A 155 -7.27 1.73 -11.42
N GLY A 156 -6.60 2.37 -10.45
CA GLY A 156 -5.13 2.45 -10.39
C GLY A 156 -4.43 1.10 -10.25
N TRP A 157 -5.13 0.04 -9.82
CA TRP A 157 -4.61 -1.33 -9.75
C TRP A 157 -4.80 -2.14 -11.05
N TRP A 158 -5.73 -1.72 -11.92
CA TRP A 158 -6.05 -2.41 -13.18
C TRP A 158 -6.15 -1.40 -14.34
N GLY A 159 -5.05 -0.71 -14.65
CA GLY A 159 -4.89 0.01 -15.92
C GLY A 159 -5.72 1.28 -16.09
N ARG A 160 -5.10 2.42 -15.75
CA ARG A 160 -5.24 3.64 -16.56
C ARG A 160 -3.91 3.92 -17.27
N PRO A 161 -3.86 3.98 -18.61
CA PRO A 161 -2.70 4.54 -19.30
C PRO A 161 -2.70 6.05 -19.07
N GLY A 162 -1.73 6.55 -18.29
CA GLY A 162 -1.41 7.99 -18.22
C GLY A 162 -2.29 8.82 -17.28
N GLY A 163 -1.89 8.89 -16.01
CA GLY A 163 -2.16 10.08 -15.18
C GLY A 163 -1.17 11.21 -15.52
N PRO A 164 -1.51 12.49 -15.24
CA PRO A 164 -0.67 13.63 -15.63
C PRO A 164 0.76 13.48 -15.10
N ARG A 165 1.74 13.51 -16.01
CA ARG A 165 3.15 13.65 -15.65
C ARG A 165 3.29 14.86 -14.73
N GLY A 166 3.78 14.65 -13.51
CA GLY A 166 4.24 15.74 -12.67
C GLY A 166 5.27 16.59 -13.41
N PRO A 167 5.33 17.91 -13.18
CA PRO A 167 6.25 18.80 -13.87
C PRO A 167 7.67 18.52 -13.37
N GLY A 168 8.53 17.88 -14.19
CA GLY A 168 9.93 17.69 -13.79
C GLY A 168 10.81 16.68 -14.54
N GLY A 169 10.44 16.22 -15.74
CA GLY A 169 11.33 15.36 -16.55
C GLY A 169 12.04 16.15 -17.65
N PRO A 170 13.38 16.11 -17.79
CA PRO A 170 14.09 16.77 -18.89
C PRO A 170 13.61 16.21 -20.24
N GLY A 171 13.25 17.11 -21.15
CA GLY A 171 12.73 16.78 -22.47
C GLY A 171 13.69 15.90 -23.27
N ARG A 172 13.16 14.85 -23.89
CA ARG A 172 13.86 14.07 -24.91
C ARG A 172 13.83 14.89 -26.22
N PRO A 173 14.96 15.13 -26.90
CA PRO A 173 14.94 15.83 -28.18
C PRO A 173 14.28 14.96 -29.27
N PRO A 174 13.64 15.58 -30.27
CA PRO A 174 12.96 14.87 -31.35
C PRO A 174 13.96 14.17 -32.27
N GLN A 175 13.55 12.99 -32.76
CA GLN A 175 14.12 12.36 -33.96
C GLN A 175 13.27 12.76 -35.16
#